data_AF-A0A816F719-F1
#
_entry.id   AF-A0A816F719-F1
#
_cell.length_a   1.000
_cell.length_b   1.000
_cell.length_c   1.000
_cell.angle_alpha   90.00
_cell.angle_beta   90.00
_cell.angle_gamma   90.00
#
_symmetry.space_group_name_H-M   'P 1'
#
loop_
_entity.id
_entity.type
_entity.pdbx_description
1 polymer ?
#
loop_
_entity_poly.entity_id
_entity_poly.type
_entity_poly.pdbx_seq_one_letter_code
_entity_poly.pdbx_strand_id
1 'polypeptide(L)'
;MFRLAWKQQGHTLEELIFVAPFGIWGSVVGLALNILCLIAQFYIAVFPQNGQPNAEGFFQAYLAAPIVLLMYILWKILKRSPFMRPSTIDLKTGRRLIDTSQFIEEERAERMSWPLWKRFYYKLC
;
A
#
# COMPACT_ATOMS: atom_id res chain seq x y z
N MET A 1 -6.12 1.03 -5.09
CA MET A 1 -7.19 0.10 -5.53
C MET A 1 -8.39 0.10 -4.60
N PHE A 2 -8.24 -0.14 -3.28
CA PHE A 2 -9.37 -0.22 -2.33
C PHE A 2 -10.29 1.03 -2.34
N ARG A 3 -9.75 2.24 -2.21
CA ARG A 3 -10.56 3.49 -2.27
C ARG A 3 -11.34 3.67 -3.57
N LEU A 4 -10.81 3.18 -4.70
CA LEU A 4 -11.47 3.28 -5.99
C LEU A 4 -12.66 2.30 -6.06
N ALA A 5 -12.48 1.07 -5.58
CA ALA A 5 -13.55 0.08 -5.46
C ALA A 5 -14.65 0.56 -4.50
N TRP A 6 -14.27 1.14 -3.35
CA TRP A 6 -15.19 1.69 -2.35
C TRP A 6 -16.09 2.80 -2.92
N LYS A 7 -15.48 3.76 -3.62
CA LYS A 7 -16.22 4.85 -4.28
C LYS A 7 -17.14 4.35 -5.40
N GLN A 8 -16.70 3.35 -6.18
CA GLN A 8 -17.50 2.77 -7.26
C GLN A 8 -18.69 1.95 -6.77
N GLN A 9 -18.61 1.35 -5.59
CA GLN A 9 -19.70 0.59 -4.98
C GLN A 9 -20.68 1.47 -4.17
N GLY A 10 -20.52 2.79 -4.22
CA GLY A 10 -21.45 3.74 -3.60
C GLY A 10 -21.29 3.92 -2.08
N HIS A 11 -20.22 3.39 -1.48
CA HIS A 11 -19.96 3.52 -0.06
C HIS A 11 -19.26 4.84 0.29
N THR A 12 -19.63 5.44 1.41
CA THR A 12 -19.01 6.68 1.90
C THR A 12 -17.77 6.38 2.77
N LEU A 13 -16.86 7.34 2.88
CA LEU A 13 -15.64 7.16 3.70
C LEU A 13 -15.94 7.16 5.21
N GLU A 14 -17.12 7.63 5.61
CA GLU A 14 -17.56 7.70 7.01
C GLU A 14 -17.99 6.33 7.54
N GLU A 15 -18.27 5.36 6.66
CA GLU A 15 -18.57 3.97 7.04
C GLU A 15 -17.31 3.14 7.36
N LEU A 16 -16.12 3.69 7.16
CA LEU A 16 -14.85 3.00 7.42
C LEU A 16 -14.35 3.32 8.83
N ILE A 17 -14.18 2.29 9.64
CA ILE A 17 -13.57 2.39 10.99
C ILE A 17 -12.17 3.01 10.90
N PHE A 18 -11.41 2.65 9.87
CA PHE A 18 -10.04 3.13 9.67
C PHE A 18 -9.86 3.80 8.31
N VAL A 19 -9.46 5.07 8.33
CA VAL A 19 -9.10 5.83 7.13
C VAL A 19 -7.62 6.17 7.20
N ALA A 20 -6.85 5.68 6.22
CA ALA A 20 -5.42 6.02 6.13
C ALA A 20 -5.23 7.54 5.92
N PRO A 21 -4.34 8.19 6.69
CA PRO A 21 -4.16 9.65 6.67
C PRO A 21 -3.65 10.16 5.32
N PHE A 22 -2.69 9.45 4.71
CA PHE A 22 -2.10 9.82 3.42
C PHE A 22 -2.86 9.29 2.19
N GLY A 23 -3.97 8.57 2.40
CA GLY A 23 -4.88 8.12 1.36
C GLY A 23 -4.22 7.40 0.18
N ILE A 24 -4.66 7.71 -1.05
CA ILE A 24 -4.11 7.14 -2.30
C ILE A 24 -2.72 7.72 -2.59
N TRP A 25 -2.50 8.99 -2.27
CA TRP A 25 -1.26 9.71 -2.59
C TRP A 25 -0.04 9.07 -1.92
N GLY A 26 -0.15 8.65 -0.66
CA GLY A 26 0.93 7.93 0.02
C GLY A 26 1.35 6.65 -0.71
N SER A 27 0.39 5.89 -1.23
CA SER A 27 0.68 4.67 -2.01
C SER A 27 1.31 5.00 -3.37
N VAL A 28 0.89 6.08 -4.03
CA VAL A 28 1.45 6.50 -5.33
C VAL A 28 2.88 6.99 -5.17
N VAL A 29 3.16 7.82 -4.16
CA VAL A 29 4.51 8.32 -3.86
C VAL A 29 5.43 7.17 -3.46
N GLY A 30 4.99 6.27 -2.59
CA GLY A 30 5.79 5.10 -2.20
C GLY A 30 6.12 4.20 -3.40
N LEU A 31 5.16 3.98 -4.30
CA LEU A 31 5.41 3.23 -5.53
C LEU A 31 6.39 3.95 -6.46
N ALA A 32 6.24 5.26 -6.65
CA ALA A 32 7.13 6.06 -7.48
C ALA A 32 8.57 6.05 -6.95
N LEU A 33 8.75 6.19 -5.63
CA LEU A 33 10.06 6.09 -4.98
C LEU A 33 10.67 4.69 -5.13
N ASN A 34 9.87 3.63 -5.03
CA ASN A 34 10.38 2.27 -5.25
C ASN A 34 10.87 2.07 -6.70
N ILE A 35 10.12 2.56 -7.69
CA ILE A 35 10.52 2.52 -9.10
C ILE A 35 11.82 3.33 -9.31
N LEU A 36 11.93 4.50 -8.69
CA LEU A 36 13.15 5.31 -8.76
C LEU A 36 14.36 4.57 -8.18
N CYS A 37 14.21 3.90 -7.03
CA CYS A 37 15.25 3.05 -6.45
C CYS A 37 15.66 1.91 -7.40
N LEU A 38 14.71 1.27 -8.08
CA LEU A 38 15.04 0.21 -9.05
C LEU A 38 15.85 0.75 -10.23
N ILE A 39 15.53 1.94 -10.73
CA ILE A 39 16.29 2.60 -11.81
C ILE A 39 17.71 2.94 -11.33
N ALA A 40 17.84 3.51 -10.14
CA ALA A 40 19.16 3.83 -9.56
C ALA A 40 20.01 2.57 -9.36
N GLN A 41 19.40 1.49 -8.86
CA GLN A 41 20.07 0.22 -8.66
C GLN A 41 20.50 -0.42 -9.98
N PHE A 42 19.67 -0.30 -11.03
CA PHE A 42 20.01 -0.74 -12.37
C PHE A 42 21.21 0.03 -12.95
N TYR A 43 21.27 1.35 -12.74
CA TYR A 43 22.40 2.17 -13.18
C TYR A 43 23.72 1.75 -12.51
N ILE A 44 23.70 1.56 -11.19
CA ILE A 44 24.88 1.09 -10.42
C ILE A 44 25.31 -0.31 -10.88
N ALA A 45 24.35 -1.18 -11.20
CA ALA A 45 24.62 -2.53 -11.66
C ALA A 45 25.27 -2.57 -13.06
N VAL A 46 24.94 -1.61 -13.95
CA VAL A 46 25.50 -1.52 -15.31
C VAL A 46 26.84 -0.78 -15.34
N PHE A 47 26.98 0.30 -14.55
CA PHE A 47 28.20 1.11 -14.48
C PHE A 47 28.79 1.11 -13.06
N PRO A 48 29.51 0.05 -12.66
CA PRO A 48 30.17 0.01 -11.36
C PRO A 48 31.31 1.04 -11.31
N GLN A 49 31.43 1.78 -10.20
CA GLN A 49 32.45 2.83 -10.04
C GLN A 49 33.90 2.31 -10.08
N ASN A 50 34.13 1.03 -9.74
CA ASN A 50 35.48 0.50 -9.49
C ASN A 50 35.83 -0.75 -10.33
N GLY A 51 35.30 -0.93 -11.55
CA GLY A 51 35.69 -2.09 -12.36
C GLY A 51 35.01 -2.24 -13.72
N GLN A 52 35.41 -3.29 -14.45
CA GLN A 52 34.70 -3.74 -15.66
C GLN A 52 33.33 -4.32 -15.28
N PRO A 53 32.31 -4.18 -16.14
CA PRO A 53 31.00 -4.77 -15.90
C PRO A 53 31.11 -6.29 -15.75
N ASN A 54 30.84 -6.81 -14.55
CA ASN A 54 30.82 -8.23 -14.24
C ASN A 54 29.38 -8.66 -13.90
N ALA A 55 28.96 -9.80 -14.43
CA ALA A 55 27.62 -10.36 -14.20
C ALA A 55 27.35 -10.60 -12.71
N GLU A 56 28.38 -11.01 -11.96
CA GLU A 56 28.25 -11.30 -10.52
C GLU A 56 27.87 -10.03 -9.71
N GLY A 57 28.53 -8.90 -9.99
CA GLY A 57 28.20 -7.61 -9.37
C GLY A 57 26.83 -7.09 -9.78
N PHE A 58 26.41 -7.32 -11.03
CA PHE A 58 25.07 -6.96 -11.51
C PHE A 58 23.98 -7.72 -10.75
N PHE A 59 24.10 -9.05 -10.64
CA PHE A 59 23.11 -9.85 -9.92
C PHE A 59 23.12 -9.58 -8.42
N GLN A 60 24.28 -9.29 -7.82
CA GLN A 60 24.36 -8.95 -6.40
C GLN A 60 23.67 -7.61 -6.09
N ALA A 61 23.84 -6.61 -6.96
CA ALA A 61 23.19 -5.31 -6.80
C ALA A 61 21.70 -5.33 -7.16
N TYR A 62 21.29 -6.11 -8.17
CA TYR A 62 19.94 -6.11 -8.72
C TYR A 62 19.10 -7.34 -8.32
N LEU A 63 19.55 -8.16 -7.37
CA LEU A 63 18.95 -9.45 -6.98
C LEU A 63 17.48 -9.36 -6.55
N ALA A 64 17.09 -8.25 -5.93
CA ALA A 64 15.75 -8.08 -5.38
C ALA A 64 14.66 -8.10 -6.47
N ALA A 65 14.90 -7.48 -7.63
CA ALA A 65 13.93 -7.40 -8.72
C ALA A 65 13.56 -8.77 -9.33
N PRO A 66 14.50 -9.63 -9.77
CA PRO A 66 14.18 -10.94 -10.32
C PRO A 66 13.58 -11.87 -9.29
N ILE A 67 13.98 -11.80 -8.01
CA ILE A 67 13.37 -12.61 -6.95
C ILE A 67 11.91 -12.22 -6.72
N VAL A 68 11.62 -10.93 -6.60
CA VAL A 68 10.24 -10.45 -6.41
C VAL A 68 9.38 -10.84 -7.61
N LEU A 69 9.91 -10.69 -8.82
CA LEU A 69 9.21 -11.04 -10.06
C LEU A 69 8.95 -12.56 -10.16
N LEU A 70 9.94 -13.39 -9.85
CA LEU A 70 9.80 -14.85 -9.84
C LEU A 70 8.81 -15.32 -8.78
N MET A 71 8.89 -14.80 -7.55
CA MET A 71 7.95 -15.13 -6.48
C MET A 71 6.52 -14.68 -6.85
N TYR A 72 6.37 -13.51 -7.47
CA TYR A 72 5.08 -13.02 -7.94
C TYR A 72 4.51 -13.92 -9.05
N ILE A 73 5.33 -14.30 -10.04
CA ILE A 73 4.90 -15.18 -11.14
C ILE A 73 4.51 -16.56 -10.59
N LEU A 74 5.34 -17.16 -9.71
CA LEU A 74 5.02 -18.44 -9.08
C LEU A 74 3.69 -18.39 -8.33
N TRP A 75 3.51 -17.36 -7.48
CA TRP A 75 2.24 -17.16 -6.79
C TRP A 75 1.08 -17.01 -7.78
N LYS A 76 1.25 -16.23 -8.85
CA LYS A 76 0.21 -15.98 -9.86
C LYS A 76 -0.16 -17.25 -10.61
N ILE A 77 0.80 -18.09 -10.97
CA ILE A 77 0.60 -19.38 -11.65
C ILE A 77 -0.10 -20.37 -10.71
N LEU A 78 0.31 -20.45 -9.45
CA LEU A 78 -0.27 -21.36 -8.46
C LEU A 78 -1.70 -20.98 -8.08
N LYS A 79 -1.94 -19.71 -7.73
CA LYS A 79 -3.27 -19.22 -7.31
C LYS A 79 -4.22 -18.98 -8.48
N ARG A 80 -3.72 -18.88 -9.72
CA ARG A 80 -4.48 -18.53 -10.95
C ARG A 80 -5.52 -17.42 -10.71
N SER A 81 -5.15 -16.40 -9.93
CA SER A 81 -6.09 -15.36 -9.54
C SER A 81 -6.42 -14.47 -10.75
N PRO A 82 -7.70 -14.19 -11.04
CA PRO A 82 -8.05 -13.24 -12.09
C PRO A 82 -7.58 -11.83 -11.73
N PHE A 83 -7.32 -10.99 -12.74
CA PHE A 83 -7.11 -9.56 -12.49
C PHE A 83 -8.43 -8.95 -12.01
N MET A 84 -8.50 -8.63 -10.72
CA MET A 84 -9.71 -8.12 -10.10
C MET A 84 -9.97 -6.68 -10.54
N ARG A 85 -11.14 -6.42 -11.12
CA ARG A 85 -11.58 -5.06 -11.44
C ARG A 85 -12.07 -4.37 -10.17
N PRO A 86 -11.91 -3.04 -10.03
CA PRO A 86 -12.42 -2.30 -8.88
C PRO A 86 -13.92 -2.52 -8.62
N SER A 87 -14.72 -2.70 -9.67
CA SER A 87 -16.16 -2.94 -9.57
C SER A 87 -16.54 -4.32 -9.03
N THR A 88 -15.68 -5.33 -9.18
CA THR A 88 -15.97 -6.73 -8.78
C THR A 88 -15.22 -7.15 -7.52
N ILE A 89 -14.47 -6.25 -6.88
CA ILE A 89 -13.76 -6.53 -5.64
C ILE A 89 -14.78 -6.79 -4.53
N ASP A 90 -14.64 -7.92 -3.85
CA ASP A 90 -15.42 -8.24 -2.67
C ASP A 90 -14.94 -7.39 -1.49
N LEU A 91 -15.78 -6.44 -1.06
CA LEU A 91 -15.54 -5.57 0.09
C LEU A 91 -16.24 -6.06 1.36
N LYS A 92 -17.06 -7.12 1.26
CA LYS A 92 -17.94 -7.57 2.36
C LYS A 92 -17.36 -8.74 3.12
N THR A 93 -16.72 -9.68 2.41
CA THR A 93 -16.17 -10.90 3.03
C THR A 93 -15.00 -10.59 3.97
N GLY A 94 -15.05 -11.14 5.20
CA GLY A 94 -14.00 -10.96 6.20
C GLY A 94 -14.05 -9.64 6.99
N ARG A 95 -15.03 -8.77 6.74
CA ARG A 95 -15.26 -7.61 7.61
C ARG A 95 -15.79 -8.08 8.96
N ARG A 96 -15.18 -7.61 10.04
CA ARG A 96 -15.72 -7.81 11.39
C ARG A 96 -17.04 -7.03 11.45
N LEU A 97 -18.16 -7.73 11.62
CA LEU A 97 -19.49 -7.16 11.85
C LEU A 97 -19.53 -6.55 13.26
N ILE A 98 -18.75 -5.52 13.47
CA ILE A 98 -18.90 -4.62 14.60
C ILE A 98 -19.91 -3.59 14.13
N ASP A 99 -20.89 -3.22 14.98
CA ASP A 99 -21.77 -2.08 14.71
C ASP A 99 -20.90 -0.83 14.52
N THR A 100 -20.59 -0.55 13.25
CA THR A 100 -19.56 0.39 12.86
C THR A 100 -19.96 1.81 13.26
N SER A 101 -21.28 2.08 13.29
CA SER A 101 -21.86 3.32 13.78
C SER A 101 -21.57 3.55 15.27
N GLN A 102 -21.81 2.56 16.13
CA GLN A 102 -21.63 2.71 17.58
C GLN A 102 -20.17 2.97 17.95
N PHE A 103 -19.24 2.22 17.36
CA PHE A 103 -17.80 2.41 17.60
C PHE A 103 -17.28 3.76 17.09
N ILE A 104 -17.79 4.24 15.94
CA ILE A 104 -17.42 5.55 15.39
C ILE A 104 -17.96 6.68 16.27
N GLU A 105 -19.18 6.54 16.80
CA GLU A 105 -19.78 7.52 17.71
C GLU A 105 -19.03 7.56 19.06
N GLU A 106 -18.67 6.39 19.61
CA GLU A 106 -17.86 6.28 20.82
C GLU A 106 -16.46 6.89 20.64
N GLU A 107 -15.74 6.56 19.55
CA GLU A 107 -14.45 7.18 19.25
C GLU A 107 -14.58 8.70 19.04
N ARG A 108 -15.66 9.17 18.41
CA ARG A 108 -15.91 10.60 18.22
C ARG A 108 -16.20 11.29 19.56
N ALA A 109 -16.96 10.66 20.46
CA ALA A 109 -17.23 11.16 21.80
C ALA A 109 -15.96 11.22 22.65
N GLU A 110 -15.12 10.18 22.61
CA GLU A 110 -13.81 10.18 23.24
C GLU A 110 -12.88 11.25 22.66
N ARG A 111 -12.88 11.43 21.34
CA ARG A 111 -12.09 12.49 20.68
C ARG A 111 -12.55 13.88 21.09
N MET A 112 -13.85 14.07 21.32
CA MET A 112 -14.42 15.31 21.85
C MET A 112 -14.06 15.56 23.31
N SER A 113 -13.75 14.53 24.11
CA SER A 113 -13.26 14.71 25.48
C SER A 113 -11.75 14.98 25.56
N TRP A 114 -10.99 14.79 24.48
CA TRP A 114 -9.53 14.95 24.51
C TRP A 114 -9.07 16.42 24.60
N PRO A 115 -8.00 16.70 25.36
CA PRO A 115 -7.36 18.01 25.41
C PRO A 115 -6.68 18.37 24.06
N LEU A 116 -6.55 19.67 23.80
CA LEU A 116 -6.12 20.22 22.50
C LEU A 116 -4.75 19.70 22.03
N TRP A 117 -3.80 19.49 22.94
CA TRP A 117 -2.46 18.98 22.60
C TRP A 117 -2.52 17.55 22.03
N LYS A 118 -3.38 16.69 22.60
CA LYS A 118 -3.57 15.30 22.15
C LYS A 118 -4.24 15.26 20.77
N ARG A 119 -5.18 16.18 20.51
CA ARG A 119 -5.81 16.32 19.19
C ARG A 119 -4.83 16.80 18.11
N PHE A 120 -3.94 17.71 18.46
CA PHE A 120 -2.92 18.21 17.52
C PHE A 120 -1.92 17.11 17.17
N TYR A 121 -1.41 16.38 18.17
CA TYR A 121 -0.53 15.22 17.96
C TYR A 121 -1.17 14.15 17.08
N TYR A 122 -2.44 13.80 17.34
CA TYR A 122 -3.16 12.80 16.56
C TYR A 122 -3.47 13.23 15.12
N LYS A 123 -3.50 14.53 14.81
CA LYS A 123 -3.63 14.99 13.41
C LYS A 123 -2.32 14.91 12.65
N LEU A 124 -1.19 14.84 13.36
CA LEU A 124 0.15 14.90 12.81
C LEU A 124 0.79 13.51 12.63
N CYS A 125 0.33 12.51 13.41
CA CYS A 125 0.62 11.08 13.26
C CYS A 125 -0.56 10.33 12.60
#